data_AF-A0A925DF19-F1
#
_entry.id   AF-A0A925DF19-F1
#
_cell.length_a   1.000
_cell.length_b   1.000
_cell.length_c   1.000
_cell.angle_alpha   90.00
_cell.angle_beta   90.00
_cell.angle_gamma   90.00
#
_symmetry.space_group_name_H-M   'P 1'
#
loop_
_entity.id
_entity.type
_entity.pdbx_description
1 polymer ?
#
loop_
_entity_poly.entity_id
_entity_poly.type
_entity_poly.pdbx_seq_one_letter_code
_entity_poly.pdbx_strand_id
1 'polypeptide(L)'
;MPANPYQSPDAEVPPPPRRFSWLPLIIVVVVVALLLLVPIGLGVGLIAMIIAEGRAYHEQYLQEKAVIVPILASDPAFKDLEEHEYSGGGAYITGRVDRQEDMENLRDRLAAPLGEHRADDLVRGVYTREQEKEWNEETTSPPPPAPHP
;
A
#
# COMPACT_ATOMS: atom_id res chain seq x y z
N MET A 1 14.30 -8.95 -95.69
CA MET A 1 12.93 -8.86 -95.14
C MET A 1 12.60 -7.38 -94.97
N PRO A 2 11.48 -6.87 -95.52
CA PRO A 2 11.14 -5.46 -95.42
C PRO A 2 10.73 -5.10 -93.98
N ALA A 3 11.33 -4.04 -93.42
CA ALA A 3 10.98 -3.50 -92.12
C ALA A 3 9.56 -2.90 -92.17
N ASN A 4 8.74 -3.24 -91.17
CA ASN A 4 7.35 -2.79 -91.08
C ASN A 4 7.30 -1.27 -90.76
N PRO A 5 6.78 -0.41 -91.66
CA PRO A 5 6.76 1.04 -91.47
C PRO A 5 5.82 1.52 -90.36
N TYR A 6 5.05 0.64 -89.73
CA TYR A 6 4.18 0.95 -88.58
C TYR A 6 4.81 0.65 -87.21
N GLN A 7 6.06 0.18 -87.18
CA GLN A 7 6.76 -0.03 -85.92
C GLN A 7 7.36 1.31 -85.47
N SER A 8 6.52 2.15 -84.87
CA SER A 8 6.95 3.37 -84.18
C SER A 8 8.03 3.00 -83.17
N PRO A 9 9.17 3.74 -83.11
CA PRO A 9 10.21 3.50 -82.11
C PRO A 9 9.55 3.53 -80.74
N ASP A 10 9.82 2.49 -79.96
CA ASP A 10 9.23 2.16 -78.67
C ASP A 10 8.65 3.38 -77.97
N ALA A 11 7.32 3.54 -78.01
CA ALA A 11 6.63 4.52 -77.20
C ALA A 11 6.81 4.07 -75.75
N GLU A 12 7.90 4.52 -75.11
CA GLU A 12 8.20 4.30 -73.71
C GLU A 12 6.98 4.74 -72.90
N VAL A 13 6.18 3.76 -72.47
CA VAL A 13 5.04 4.03 -71.60
C VAL A 13 5.64 4.60 -70.32
N PRO A 14 5.35 5.86 -69.96
CA PRO A 14 5.92 6.45 -68.76
C PRO A 14 5.51 5.57 -67.57
N PRO A 15 6.46 5.21 -66.67
CA PRO A 15 6.14 4.38 -65.53
C PRO A 15 5.03 5.06 -64.72
N PRO A 16 4.04 4.31 -64.23
CA PRO A 16 2.96 4.88 -63.46
C PRO A 16 3.54 5.67 -62.28
N PRO A 17 2.99 6.85 -61.96
CA PRO A 17 3.50 7.65 -60.86
C PRO A 17 3.47 6.82 -59.59
N ARG A 18 4.64 6.67 -58.94
CA ARG A 18 4.75 5.99 -57.64
C ARG A 18 3.84 6.72 -56.67
N ARG A 19 2.65 6.16 -56.40
CA ARG A 19 1.75 6.67 -55.37
C ARG A 19 2.45 6.47 -54.04
N PHE A 20 2.99 7.56 -53.50
CA PHE A 20 3.61 7.57 -52.18
C PHE A 20 2.52 7.23 -51.17
N SER A 21 2.52 5.98 -50.69
CA SER A 21 1.56 5.53 -49.69
C SER A 21 1.99 6.09 -48.34
N TRP A 22 1.13 6.92 -47.72
CA TRP A 22 1.38 7.54 -46.41
C TRP A 22 1.15 6.57 -45.25
N LEU A 23 0.57 5.40 -45.53
CA LEU A 23 0.26 4.35 -44.55
C LEU A 23 1.44 3.95 -43.64
N PRO A 24 2.66 3.66 -44.14
CA PRO A 24 3.80 3.33 -43.26
C PRO A 24 4.15 4.47 -42.30
N LEU A 25 4.01 5.73 -42.73
CA LEU A 25 4.32 6.88 -41.88
C LEU A 25 3.28 7.03 -40.76
N ILE A 26 1.99 6.84 -41.06
CA ILE A 26 0.93 6.83 -40.05
C ILE A 26 1.15 5.70 -39.04
N ILE A 27 1.49 4.49 -39.51
CA ILE A 27 1.77 3.35 -38.64
C ILE A 27 2.93 3.66 -37.69
N VAL A 28 4.04 4.21 -38.20
CA VAL A 28 5.19 4.59 -37.37
C VAL A 28 4.80 5.61 -36.31
N VAL A 29 4.04 6.64 -36.68
CA VAL A 29 3.57 7.66 -35.72
C VAL A 29 2.71 7.03 -34.61
N VAL A 30 1.78 6.14 -34.97
CA VAL A 30 0.92 5.44 -33.99
C VAL A 30 1.75 4.55 -33.07
N VAL A 31 2.71 3.80 -33.59
CA VAL A 31 3.57 2.93 -32.80
C VAL A 31 4.42 3.75 -31.84
N VAL A 32 5.03 4.85 -32.29
CA VAL A 32 5.81 5.75 -31.43
C VAL A 32 4.92 6.38 -30.35
N ALA A 33 3.72 6.83 -30.72
CA ALA A 33 2.78 7.39 -29.75
C ALA A 33 2.38 6.36 -28.68
N LEU A 34 2.09 5.11 -29.07
CA LEU A 34 1.77 4.03 -28.13
C LEU A 34 2.96 3.68 -27.23
N LEU A 35 4.17 3.58 -27.79
CA LEU A 35 5.39 3.30 -27.02
C LEU A 35 5.70 4.39 -25.98
N LEU A 36 5.28 5.62 -26.22
CA LEU A 36 5.43 6.72 -25.26
C LEU A 36 4.28 6.76 -24.25
N LEU A 37 3.03 6.63 -24.71
CA LEU A 37 1.85 6.82 -23.86
C LEU A 37 1.58 5.64 -22.92
N VAL A 38 1.82 4.40 -23.36
CA VAL A 38 1.60 3.21 -22.53
C VAL A 38 2.46 3.20 -21.25
N PRO A 39 3.80 3.37 -21.29
CA PRO A 39 4.59 3.36 -20.05
C PRO A 39 4.26 4.54 -19.14
N ILE A 40 3.92 5.71 -19.70
CA ILE A 40 3.48 6.86 -18.91
C ILE A 40 2.15 6.54 -18.20
N GLY A 41 1.18 5.98 -18.92
CA GLY A 41 -0.11 5.58 -18.35
C GLY A 41 0.04 4.55 -17.24
N LEU A 42 0.89 3.54 -17.44
CA LEU A 42 1.20 2.54 -16.42
C LEU A 42 1.90 3.16 -15.21
N GLY A 43 2.89 4.04 -15.42
CA GLY A 43 3.61 4.71 -14.36
C GLY A 43 2.69 5.58 -13.49
N VAL A 44 1.83 6.38 -14.11
CA VAL A 44 0.83 7.20 -13.40
C VAL A 44 -0.17 6.33 -12.64
N GLY A 45 -0.64 5.23 -13.25
CA GLY A 45 -1.57 4.30 -12.60
C GLY A 45 -0.99 3.67 -11.33
N LEU A 46 0.27 3.24 -11.36
CA LEU A 46 0.96 2.69 -10.18
C LEU A 46 1.12 3.72 -9.07
N ILE A 47 1.52 4.95 -9.41
CA ILE A 47 1.64 6.04 -8.43
C ILE A 47 0.28 6.37 -7.80
N ALA A 48 -0.78 6.40 -8.60
CA ALA A 48 -2.13 6.63 -8.11
C ALA A 48 -2.59 5.54 -7.13
N MET A 49 -2.25 4.27 -7.36
CA MET A 49 -2.57 3.18 -6.43
C MET A 49 -1.85 3.36 -5.08
N ILE A 50 -0.55 3.69 -5.10
CA ILE A 50 0.22 3.92 -3.86
C ILE A 50 -0.37 5.07 -3.04
N ILE A 51 -0.76 6.17 -3.69
CA ILE A 51 -1.39 7.31 -3.02
C ILE A 51 -2.77 6.93 -2.47
N ALA A 52 -3.53 6.12 -3.19
CA ALA A 52 -4.85 5.66 -2.76
C ALA A 52 -4.74 4.75 -1.52
N GLU A 53 -3.79 3.81 -1.51
CA GLU A 53 -3.52 2.94 -0.36
C GLU A 53 -3.12 3.76 0.87
N GLY A 54 -2.18 4.70 0.73
CA GLY A 54 -1.77 5.57 1.83
C GLY A 54 -2.92 6.39 2.44
N ARG A 55 -3.83 6.90 1.60
CA ARG A 55 -5.03 7.60 2.07
C ARG A 55 -5.99 6.69 2.81
N ALA A 56 -6.25 5.49 2.28
CA ALA A 56 -7.14 4.53 2.92
C ALA A 56 -6.62 4.13 4.32
N TYR A 57 -5.32 3.91 4.46
CA TYR A 57 -4.70 3.61 5.75
C TYR A 57 -4.83 4.74 6.76
N HIS A 58 -4.60 5.98 6.32
CA HIS A 58 -4.73 7.13 7.19
C HIS A 58 -6.19 7.43 7.56
N GLU A 59 -7.13 7.26 6.63
CA GLU A 59 -8.56 7.39 6.93
C GLU A 59 -9.02 6.34 7.94
N GLN A 60 -8.57 5.10 7.80
CA GLN A 60 -8.85 4.05 8.79
C GLN A 60 -8.27 4.40 10.16
N TYR A 61 -7.03 4.89 10.20
CA TYR A 61 -6.41 5.39 11.45
C TYR A 61 -7.28 6.46 12.12
N LEU A 62 -7.72 7.47 11.38
CA LEU A 62 -8.55 8.54 11.93
C LEU A 62 -9.90 8.04 12.44
N GLN A 63 -10.51 7.07 11.75
CA GLN A 63 -11.76 6.45 12.19
C GLN A 63 -11.58 5.68 13.50
N GLU A 64 -10.55 4.85 13.60
CA GLU A 64 -10.27 4.08 14.83
C GLU A 64 -9.90 5.01 15.98
N LYS A 65 -9.05 6.01 15.73
CA LYS A 65 -8.67 7.03 16.71
C LYS A 65 -9.89 7.76 17.29
N ALA A 66 -10.84 8.13 16.44
CA ALA A 66 -12.07 8.81 16.86
C ALA A 66 -12.92 7.96 17.83
N VAL A 67 -12.75 6.63 17.83
CA VAL A 67 -13.42 5.71 18.75
C VAL A 67 -12.56 5.44 20.00
N ILE A 68 -11.26 5.19 19.81
CA ILE A 68 -10.33 4.80 20.88
C ILE A 68 -10.10 5.96 21.86
N VAL A 69 -9.81 7.16 21.36
CA VAL A 69 -9.44 8.30 22.21
C VAL A 69 -10.53 8.66 23.23
N PRO A 70 -11.83 8.73 22.86
CA PRO A 70 -12.89 8.93 23.83
C PRO A 70 -13.00 7.82 24.88
N ILE A 71 -12.77 6.56 24.51
CA ILE A 71 -12.80 5.43 25.45
C ILE A 71 -11.68 5.57 26.47
N LEU A 72 -10.44 5.84 26.02
CA LEU A 72 -9.29 6.03 26.89
C LEU A 72 -9.48 7.25 27.82
N ALA A 73 -10.07 8.34 27.31
CA ALA A 73 -10.34 9.54 28.10
C ALA A 73 -11.50 9.36 29.11
N SER A 74 -12.38 8.38 28.89
CA SER A 74 -13.58 8.18 29.72
C SER A 74 -13.29 7.54 31.09
N ASP A 75 -12.16 6.84 31.23
CA ASP A 75 -11.86 6.03 32.41
C ASP A 75 -10.47 6.36 32.99
N PRO A 76 -10.36 6.79 34.27
CA PRO A 76 -9.08 7.03 34.91
C PRO A 76 -8.14 5.81 34.95
N ALA A 77 -8.68 4.59 34.83
CA ALA A 77 -7.88 3.36 34.76
C ALA A 77 -6.99 3.31 33.50
N PHE A 78 -7.35 4.06 32.45
CA PHE A 78 -6.67 4.07 31.15
C PHE A 78 -5.71 5.25 30.97
N LYS A 79 -5.42 6.01 32.04
CA LYS A 79 -4.59 7.24 31.98
C LYS A 79 -3.15 7.02 31.50
N ASP A 80 -2.61 5.82 31.69
CA ASP A 80 -1.24 5.43 31.33
C ASP A 80 -1.22 4.71 29.96
N LEU A 81 -2.34 4.76 29.20
CA LEU A 81 -2.46 4.20 27.87
C LEU A 81 -2.33 5.28 26.80
N GLU A 82 -1.59 4.97 25.75
CA GLU A 82 -1.37 5.84 24.61
C GLU A 82 -1.84 5.16 23.31
N GLU A 83 -2.36 5.98 22.41
CA GLU A 83 -2.80 5.58 21.09
C GLU A 83 -1.72 5.98 20.07
N HIS A 84 -1.37 5.05 19.18
CA HIS A 84 -0.36 5.26 18.16
C HIS A 84 -0.82 4.79 16.77
N GLU A 85 -0.32 5.44 15.73
CA GLU A 85 -0.53 5.04 14.33
C GLU A 85 0.35 3.86 13.95
N TYR A 86 -0.26 2.78 13.45
CA TYR A 86 0.45 1.62 12.93
C TYR A 86 0.88 1.86 11.47
N SER A 87 2.10 1.43 11.10
CA SER A 87 2.65 1.66 9.76
C SER A 87 1.89 0.96 8.63
N GLY A 88 1.06 -0.05 8.95
CA GLY A 88 0.15 -0.72 8.02
C GLY A 88 -1.25 -0.12 7.97
N GLY A 89 -1.48 1.03 8.61
CA GLY A 89 -2.80 1.62 8.80
C GLY A 89 -3.49 1.15 10.09
N GLY A 90 -4.41 1.99 10.58
CA GLY A 90 -5.11 1.76 11.85
C GLY A 90 -4.30 2.22 13.08
N ALA A 91 -4.96 2.17 14.23
CA ALA A 91 -4.39 2.49 15.53
C ALA A 91 -3.92 1.23 16.25
N TYR A 92 -3.05 1.41 17.24
CA TYR A 92 -2.76 0.43 18.28
C TYR A 92 -2.60 1.13 19.63
N ILE A 93 -2.85 0.39 20.72
CA ILE A 93 -2.78 0.93 22.07
C ILE A 93 -1.58 0.31 22.77
N THR A 94 -0.82 1.14 23.45
CA THR A 94 0.30 0.72 24.30
C THR A 94 0.14 1.31 25.68
N GLY A 95 0.87 0.72 26.63
CA GLY A 95 0.99 1.26 27.97
C GLY A 95 0.51 0.26 29.01
N ARG A 96 0.24 0.81 30.19
CA ARG A 96 0.08 0.05 31.42
C ARG A 96 -1.31 0.22 31.99
N VAL A 97 -1.92 -0.89 32.39
CA VAL A 97 -3.07 -0.90 33.30
C VAL A 97 -2.68 -1.49 34.66
N ASP A 98 -3.42 -1.12 35.71
CA ASP A 98 -3.12 -1.57 37.07
C ASP A 98 -3.59 -3.01 37.31
N ARG A 99 -4.73 -3.43 36.75
CA ARG A 99 -5.31 -4.77 36.95
C ARG A 99 -5.71 -5.45 35.64
N GLN A 100 -5.80 -6.77 35.69
CA GLN A 100 -6.32 -7.60 34.60
C GLN A 100 -7.78 -7.25 34.25
N GLU A 101 -8.61 -6.96 35.26
CA GLU A 101 -10.00 -6.54 35.08
C GLU A 101 -10.12 -5.24 34.25
N ASP A 102 -9.16 -4.31 34.40
CA ASP A 102 -9.14 -3.07 33.62
C ASP A 102 -8.83 -3.37 32.14
N MET A 103 -7.97 -4.36 31.86
CA MET A 103 -7.67 -4.80 30.51
C MET A 103 -8.89 -5.46 29.84
N GLU A 104 -9.62 -6.31 30.58
CA GLU A 104 -10.85 -6.95 30.09
C GLU A 104 -11.95 -5.91 29.83
N ASN A 105 -12.14 -4.95 30.74
CA ASN A 105 -13.06 -3.83 30.54
C ASN A 105 -12.66 -2.96 29.33
N LEU A 106 -11.38 -2.70 29.11
CA LEU A 106 -10.91 -2.00 27.92
C LEU A 106 -11.25 -2.79 26.64
N ARG A 107 -10.96 -4.09 26.62
CA ARG A 107 -11.29 -4.99 25.50
C ARG A 107 -12.78 -4.95 25.20
N ASP A 108 -13.64 -5.13 26.20
CA ASP A 108 -15.10 -5.15 26.01
C ASP A 108 -15.63 -3.82 25.45
N ARG A 109 -15.10 -2.69 25.94
CA ARG A 109 -15.47 -1.36 25.45
C ARG A 109 -15.03 -1.12 24.01
N LEU A 110 -13.89 -1.68 23.60
CA LEU A 110 -13.39 -1.60 22.22
C LEU A 110 -14.13 -2.59 21.30
N ALA A 111 -14.50 -3.76 21.81
CA ALA A 111 -15.18 -4.81 21.05
C ALA A 111 -16.58 -4.38 20.60
N ALA A 112 -17.28 -3.57 21.40
CA ALA A 112 -18.61 -3.07 21.05
C ALA A 112 -18.65 -2.24 19.74
N PRO A 113 -17.79 -1.22 19.54
CA PRO A 113 -17.75 -0.44 18.30
C PRO A 113 -16.87 -1.05 17.18
N LEU A 114 -15.80 -1.78 17.51
CA LEU A 114 -14.79 -2.22 16.53
C LEU A 114 -14.81 -3.73 16.25
N GLY A 115 -15.53 -4.51 17.06
CA GLY A 115 -15.56 -5.97 17.01
C GLY A 115 -14.46 -6.64 17.83
N GLU A 116 -14.74 -7.86 18.32
CA GLU A 116 -13.86 -8.65 19.19
C GLU A 116 -12.44 -8.80 18.65
N HIS A 117 -12.31 -9.20 17.38
CA HIS A 117 -11.00 -9.47 16.81
C HIS A 117 -10.11 -8.22 16.78
N ARG A 118 -10.69 -7.07 16.42
CA ARG A 118 -9.95 -5.81 16.39
C ARG A 118 -9.63 -5.32 17.79
N ALA A 119 -10.53 -5.50 18.75
CA ALA A 119 -10.27 -5.18 20.15
C ALA A 119 -9.08 -5.97 20.70
N ASP A 120 -9.01 -7.28 20.42
CA ASP A 120 -7.90 -8.15 20.81
C ASP A 120 -6.56 -7.68 20.22
N ASP A 121 -6.55 -7.29 18.94
CA ASP A 121 -5.35 -6.76 18.30
C ASP A 121 -4.90 -5.43 18.93
N LEU A 122 -5.85 -4.55 19.27
CA LEU A 122 -5.57 -3.24 19.85
C LEU A 122 -4.98 -3.32 21.26
N VAL A 123 -5.45 -4.26 22.09
CA VAL A 123 -4.98 -4.42 23.48
C VAL A 123 -3.71 -5.27 23.59
N ARG A 124 -3.21 -5.84 22.48
CA ARG A 124 -2.01 -6.69 22.48
C ARG A 124 -0.74 -5.97 22.97
N GLY A 125 -0.68 -4.64 22.82
CA GLY A 125 0.40 -3.79 23.32
C GLY A 125 0.21 -3.29 24.75
N VAL A 126 -0.92 -3.65 25.38
CA VAL A 126 -1.26 -3.27 26.76
C VAL A 126 -0.85 -4.39 27.69
N TYR A 127 -0.19 -4.03 28.78
CA TYR A 127 0.28 -4.99 29.77
C TYR A 127 -0.11 -4.56 31.18
N THR A 128 -0.20 -5.53 32.07
CA THR A 128 -0.44 -5.26 33.50
C THR A 128 0.88 -4.96 34.20
N ARG A 129 0.82 -4.25 35.33
CA ARG A 129 2.00 -3.99 36.16
C ARG A 129 2.69 -5.29 36.64
N GLU A 130 1.96 -6.39 36.79
CA GLU A 130 2.54 -7.68 37.16
C GLU A 130 3.38 -8.27 36.02
N GLN A 131 2.87 -8.24 34.80
CA GLN A 131 3.60 -8.71 33.61
C GLN A 131 4.88 -7.89 33.35
N GLU A 132 4.85 -6.59 33.59
CA GLU A 132 6.03 -5.73 33.48
C GLU A 132 7.13 -6.12 34.47
N LYS A 133 6.76 -6.54 35.70
CA LYS A 133 7.74 -7.01 36.68
C LYS A 133 8.37 -8.33 36.25
N GLU A 134 7.56 -9.29 35.82
CA GLU A 134 8.05 -10.60 35.34
C GLU A 134 9.01 -10.41 34.16
N TRP A 135 8.66 -9.56 33.19
CA TRP A 135 9.51 -9.27 32.04
C TRP A 135 10.85 -8.66 32.47
N ASN A 136 10.82 -7.69 33.38
CA ASN A 136 12.04 -7.04 33.89
C ASN A 136 12.91 -8.01 34.70
N GLU A 137 12.31 -8.92 35.48
CA GLU A 137 13.05 -9.95 36.22
C GLU A 137 13.70 -10.99 35.30
N GLU A 138 13.02 -11.36 34.21
CA GLU A 138 13.55 -12.29 33.21
C GLU A 138 14.69 -11.67 32.40
N THR A 139 14.57 -10.40 31.99
CA THR A 139 15.61 -9.70 31.22
C THR A 139 16.79 -9.22 32.06
N THR A 140 16.63 -9.08 33.38
CA THR A 140 17.73 -8.71 34.30
C THR A 140 18.45 -9.93 34.87
N SER A 141 17.98 -11.15 34.60
CA SER A 141 18.69 -12.37 34.99
C SER A 141 20.00 -12.50 34.20
N PRO A 142 21.17 -12.60 34.88
CA PRO A 142 22.44 -12.75 34.20
C PRO A 142 22.42 -14.01 33.32
N PRO A 143 23.04 -13.99 32.13
CA PRO A 143 23.09 -15.15 31.26
C PRO A 143 23.70 -16.33 32.04
N PRO A 144 23.20 -17.57 31.83
CA PRO A 144 23.74 -18.73 32.50
C PRO A 144 25.25 -18.83 32.25
N PRO A 145 26.05 -19.25 33.25
CA PRO A 145 27.49 -19.38 33.08
C PRO A 145 27.78 -20.30 31.88
N ALA A 146 28.67 -19.87 30.99
CA ALA A 146 29.04 -20.63 29.82
C ALA A 146 29.50 -22.04 30.25
N PRO A 147 29.10 -23.11 29.53
CA PRO A 147 29.55 -24.46 29.84
C PRO A 147 31.08 -24.50 29.83
N HIS A 148 31.68 -25.00 30.92
CA HIS A 148 33.12 -25.18 31.01
C HIS A 148 33.60 -26.18 29.93
N PRO A 149 34.70 -25.88 29.22
CA PRO A 149 35.26 -26.74 28.17
C PRO A 149 35.84 -28.06 28.71
#